data_AF-A0A8S2ALN5-F1
#
_entry.id   AF-A0A8S2ALN5-F1
#
_cell.length_a   1.000
_cell.length_b   1.000
_cell.length_c   1.000
_cell.angle_alpha   90.00
_cell.angle_beta   90.00
_cell.angle_gamma   90.00
#
_symmetry.space_group_name_H-M   'P 1'
#
loop_
_entity.id
_entity.type
_entity.pdbx_description
1 polymer ?
#
loop_
_entity_poly.entity_id
_entity_poly.type
_entity_poly.pdbx_seq_one_letter_code
_entity_poly.pdbx_strand_id
1 'polypeptide(L)'
;MATMLPRHITCPLSLFLFVLIEFPVANAMLVKDMHAFCKETNDVNFCLKYIGTDKRILAARDLNDVLLIAFSQCKIQVTNAAKQINKVRHKFSGPIGKERINICEGNYGLASAMFQEAYEMGQQKMLAYRAHLTAQVGVDLVHVLNEEFVTLSQMAHGGMASIPKPSSS
;
A
#
# COMPACT_ATOMS: atom_id res chain seq x y z
N MET A 1 -2.24 16.20 -23.46
CA MET A 1 -3.15 15.16 -22.95
C MET A 1 -2.31 14.30 -22.00
N ALA A 2 -2.37 14.58 -20.70
CA ALA A 2 -1.43 14.02 -19.73
C ALA A 2 -1.88 12.61 -19.32
N THR A 3 -1.13 11.61 -19.80
CA THR A 3 -1.16 10.22 -19.34
C THR A 3 -0.66 10.16 -17.90
N MET A 4 -1.55 10.36 -16.94
CA MET A 4 -1.27 9.99 -15.56
C MET A 4 -1.67 8.53 -15.36
N LEU A 5 -0.77 7.62 -15.75
CA LEU A 5 -0.75 6.26 -15.22
C LEU A 5 -0.78 6.38 -13.68
N PRO A 6 -1.74 5.77 -12.98
CA PRO A 6 -1.65 5.68 -11.53
C PRO A 6 -0.39 4.88 -11.21
N ARG A 7 0.64 5.58 -10.73
CA ARG A 7 1.87 5.00 -10.18
C ARG A 7 1.45 3.89 -9.21
N HIS A 8 1.94 2.67 -9.46
CA HIS A 8 1.72 1.51 -8.58
C HIS A 8 1.93 1.92 -7.12
N ILE A 9 0.87 1.82 -6.31
CA ILE A 9 0.96 2.04 -4.86
C ILE A 9 1.37 0.70 -4.26
N THR A 10 2.67 0.40 -4.32
CA THR A 10 3.21 -0.80 -3.67
C THR A 10 3.62 -0.39 -2.26
N CYS A 11 2.82 -0.75 -1.26
CA CYS A 11 3.14 -0.44 0.14
C CYS A 11 4.32 -1.33 0.59
N PRO A 12 5.46 -0.77 1.04
CA PRO A 12 6.74 -1.47 1.20
C PRO A 12 6.81 -2.40 2.43
N LEU A 13 5.69 -2.80 3.00
CA LEU A 13 5.61 -3.46 4.31
C LEU A 13 6.27 -4.83 4.38
N SER A 14 6.33 -5.56 3.26
CA SER A 14 6.82 -6.95 3.23
C SER A 14 8.26 -7.13 3.75
N LEU A 15 9.13 -6.11 3.63
CA LEU A 15 10.54 -6.19 4.08
C LEU A 15 10.80 -5.62 5.48
N PHE A 16 9.83 -4.94 6.11
CA PHE A 16 9.99 -4.43 7.47
C PHE A 16 10.20 -5.56 8.51
N LEU A 17 9.74 -6.79 8.25
CA LEU A 17 9.88 -7.93 9.18
C LEU A 17 11.30 -8.49 9.25
N PHE A 18 12.00 -8.63 8.11
CA PHE A 18 13.34 -9.22 8.09
C PHE A 18 14.32 -8.39 8.95
N VAL A 19 14.19 -7.07 8.88
CA VAL A 19 15.00 -6.15 9.69
C VAL A 19 14.65 -6.23 11.19
N LEU A 20 13.36 -6.44 11.53
CA LEU A 20 12.89 -6.53 12.92
C LEU A 20 13.27 -7.85 13.62
N ILE A 21 13.38 -8.95 12.87
CA ILE A 21 13.71 -10.29 13.41
C ILE A 21 15.23 -10.47 13.56
N GLU A 22 16.05 -9.95 12.64
CA GLU A 22 17.50 -10.14 12.67
C GLU A 22 18.25 -9.15 13.59
N PHE A 23 17.66 -7.98 13.89
CA PHE A 23 18.29 -6.97 14.74
C PHE A 23 17.41 -6.64 15.96
N PRO A 24 17.43 -7.47 17.03
CA PRO A 24 16.69 -7.21 18.25
C PRO A 24 17.25 -6.03 19.06
N VAL A 25 18.38 -5.45 18.63
CA VAL A 25 19.05 -4.34 19.32
C VAL A 25 18.60 -3.01 18.72
N ALA A 26 17.66 -2.39 19.43
CA ALA A 26 17.14 -1.06 19.21
C ALA A 26 18.27 -0.02 19.11
N ASN A 27 18.52 0.45 17.90
CA ASN A 27 19.09 1.78 17.69
C ASN A 27 18.00 2.63 17.07
N ALA A 28 17.83 3.86 17.58
CA ALA A 28 17.02 4.86 16.90
C ALA A 28 17.46 4.93 15.44
N MET A 29 16.52 4.74 14.52
CA MET A 29 16.84 4.78 13.10
C MET A 29 17.25 6.20 12.75
N LEU A 30 18.56 6.42 12.57
CA LEU A 30 19.05 7.75 12.23
C LEU A 30 18.63 8.05 10.79
N VAL A 31 18.33 9.32 10.50
CA VAL A 31 17.93 9.76 9.14
C VAL A 31 18.95 9.34 8.08
N LYS A 32 20.24 9.31 8.43
CA LYS A 32 21.31 8.84 7.53
C LYS A 32 21.17 7.35 7.14
N ASP A 33 20.54 6.54 7.99
CA ASP A 33 20.34 5.11 7.78
C ASP A 33 19.05 4.84 6.98
N MET A 34 18.19 5.86 6.79
CA MET A 34 16.96 5.77 6.01
C MET A 34 17.18 5.33 4.57
N HIS A 35 18.24 5.80 3.94
CA HIS A 35 18.53 5.42 2.56
C HIS A 35 18.93 3.94 2.45
N ALA A 36 19.72 3.43 3.41
CA ALA A 36 20.06 2.03 3.46
C ALA A 36 18.82 1.17 3.78
N PHE A 37 18.03 1.58 4.77
CA PHE A 37 16.78 0.93 5.13
C PHE A 37 15.81 0.83 3.94
N CYS A 38 15.58 1.93 3.21
CA CYS A 38 14.66 1.92 2.09
C CYS A 38 15.14 1.06 0.91
N LYS A 39 16.46 0.87 0.74
CA LYS A 39 17.01 -0.05 -0.27
C LYS A 39 16.64 -1.50 0.00
N GLU A 40 16.48 -1.85 1.27
CA GLU A 40 16.00 -3.17 1.69
C GLU A 40 14.48 -3.29 1.54
N THR A 41 13.76 -2.36 0.90
CA THR A 41 12.32 -2.50 0.67
C THR A 41 11.99 -2.81 -0.78
N ASN A 42 10.86 -3.48 -1.01
CA ASN A 42 10.35 -3.79 -2.35
C ASN A 42 9.94 -2.54 -3.16
N ASP A 43 9.79 -1.38 -2.51
CA ASP A 43 9.55 -0.10 -3.18
C ASP A 43 10.39 1.02 -2.54
N VAL A 44 11.66 1.05 -2.93
CA VAL A 44 12.65 2.04 -2.48
C VAL A 44 12.15 3.48 -2.68
N ASN A 45 11.51 3.76 -3.83
CA ASN A 45 11.05 5.11 -4.16
C ASN A 45 9.89 5.52 -3.26
N PHE A 46 8.94 4.63 -3.00
CA PHE A 46 7.87 4.89 -2.05
C PHE A 46 8.43 5.11 -0.65
N CYS A 47 9.33 4.23 -0.20
CA CYS A 47 9.93 4.33 1.12
C CYS A 47 10.64 5.67 1.31
N LEU A 48 11.52 6.06 0.39
CA LEU A 48 12.22 7.34 0.46
C LEU A 48 11.25 8.53 0.43
N LYS A 49 10.24 8.47 -0.44
CA LYS A 49 9.30 9.58 -0.65
C LYS A 49 8.31 9.78 0.50
N TYR A 50 7.83 8.71 1.14
CA TYR A 50 6.74 8.81 2.12
C TYR A 50 7.19 8.51 3.54
N ILE A 51 8.19 7.65 3.73
CA ILE A 51 8.76 7.35 5.05
C ILE A 51 9.97 8.24 5.29
N GLY A 52 10.88 8.33 4.32
CA GLY A 52 12.13 9.07 4.47
C GLY A 52 11.98 10.59 4.61
N THR A 53 10.88 11.16 4.12
CA THR A 53 10.55 12.58 4.32
C THR A 53 9.50 12.83 5.39
N ASP A 54 9.01 11.79 6.09
CA ASP A 54 8.04 11.97 7.17
C ASP A 54 8.72 12.61 8.37
N LYS A 55 8.24 13.79 8.82
CA LYS A 55 8.85 14.52 9.94
C LYS A 55 8.89 13.70 11.24
N ARG A 56 7.98 12.74 11.41
CA ARG A 56 7.94 11.85 12.58
C ARG A 56 9.17 10.95 12.66
N ILE A 57 9.89 10.74 11.55
CA ILE A 57 11.11 9.93 11.57
C ILE A 57 12.19 10.52 12.48
N LEU A 58 12.22 11.86 12.61
CA LEU A 58 13.16 12.55 13.50
C LEU A 58 12.93 12.22 14.98
N ALA A 59 11.70 11.81 15.32
CA ALA A 59 11.30 11.44 16.67
C ALA A 59 11.19 9.92 16.87
N ALA A 60 11.48 9.11 15.84
CA ALA A 60 11.39 7.66 15.92
C ALA A 60 12.54 7.11 16.79
N ARG A 61 12.19 6.40 17.87
CA ARG A 61 13.17 5.89 18.84
C ARG A 61 13.67 4.50 18.48
N ASP A 62 12.90 3.77 17.69
CA ASP A 62 13.17 2.41 17.26
C ASP A 62 12.40 2.10 15.98
N LEU A 63 12.62 0.90 15.43
CA LEU A 63 11.96 0.43 14.23
C LEU A 63 10.43 0.27 14.39
N ASN A 64 9.90 0.12 15.61
CA ASN A 64 8.45 0.08 15.81
C ASN A 64 7.82 1.44 15.55
N ASP A 65 8.45 2.53 15.99
CA ASP A 65 8.00 3.88 15.66
C ASP A 65 8.02 4.12 14.13
N VAL A 66 9.03 3.58 13.41
CA VAL A 66 9.10 3.63 11.93
C VAL A 66 7.99 2.79 11.27
N LEU A 67 7.70 1.61 11.81
CA LEU A 67 6.62 0.75 11.35
C LEU A 67 5.25 1.43 11.50
N LEU A 68 5.02 2.12 12.62
CA LEU A 68 3.81 2.93 12.84
C LEU A 68 3.68 4.06 11.82
N ILE A 69 4.79 4.73 11.48
CA ILE A 69 4.81 5.72 10.40
C ILE A 69 4.42 5.05 9.06
N ALA A 70 4.94 3.86 8.77
CA ALA A 70 4.63 3.13 7.56
C ALA A 70 3.14 2.75 7.46
N PHE A 71 2.53 2.20 8.52
CA PHE A 71 1.10 1.91 8.55
C PHE A 71 0.26 3.17 8.31
N SER A 72 0.62 4.27 8.98
CA SER A 72 -0.05 5.55 8.83
C SER A 72 0.05 6.10 7.40
N GLN A 73 1.22 6.01 6.76
CA GLN A 73 1.41 6.44 5.37
C GLN A 73 0.65 5.53 4.39
N CYS A 74 0.67 4.22 4.57
CA CYS A 74 -0.08 3.32 3.71
C CYS A 74 -1.60 3.57 3.80
N LYS A 75 -2.15 3.78 5.01
CA LYS A 75 -3.54 4.23 5.19
C LYS A 75 -3.86 5.51 4.40
N ILE A 76 -3.02 6.54 4.52
CA ILE A 76 -3.22 7.82 3.80
C ILE A 76 -3.28 7.58 2.29
N GLN A 77 -2.37 6.76 1.77
CA GLN A 77 -2.26 6.49 0.35
C GLN A 77 -3.45 5.71 -0.19
N VAL A 78 -3.90 4.66 0.49
CA VAL A 78 -5.10 3.91 0.08
C VAL A 78 -6.38 4.75 0.20
N THR A 79 -6.49 5.58 1.25
CA THR A 79 -7.62 6.52 1.41
C THR A 79 -7.65 7.53 0.26
N ASN A 80 -6.49 8.06 -0.13
CA ASN A 80 -6.39 8.99 -1.24
C ASN A 80 -6.72 8.32 -2.58
N ALA A 81 -6.28 7.07 -2.79
CA ALA A 81 -6.63 6.28 -3.97
C ALA A 81 -8.15 6.08 -4.08
N ALA A 82 -8.82 5.68 -2.99
CA ALA A 82 -10.29 5.56 -2.95
C ALA A 82 -11.01 6.87 -3.33
N LYS A 83 -10.52 8.01 -2.82
CA LYS A 83 -11.06 9.33 -3.19
C LYS A 83 -10.89 9.64 -4.68
N GLN A 84 -9.77 9.24 -5.29
CA GLN A 84 -9.56 9.46 -6.74
C GLN A 84 -10.47 8.57 -7.59
N ILE A 85 -10.71 7.31 -7.17
CA ILE A 85 -11.68 6.43 -7.82
C ILE A 85 -13.07 7.05 -7.84
N ASN A 86 -13.52 7.54 -6.68
CA ASN A 86 -14.81 8.22 -6.57
C ASN A 86 -14.95 9.39 -7.56
N LYS A 87 -13.87 10.15 -7.79
CA LYS A 87 -13.87 11.27 -8.77
C LYS A 87 -14.02 10.80 -10.21
N VAL A 88 -13.47 9.64 -10.57
CA VAL A 88 -13.53 9.12 -11.94
C VAL A 88 -14.67 8.12 -12.18
N ARG A 89 -15.39 7.71 -11.12
CA ARG A 89 -16.50 6.75 -11.19
C ARG A 89 -17.49 7.03 -12.32
N HIS A 90 -17.85 8.30 -12.54
CA HIS A 90 -18.80 8.71 -13.58
C HIS A 90 -18.33 8.37 -15.01
N LYS A 91 -17.03 8.14 -15.23
CA LYS A 91 -16.46 7.76 -16.53
C LYS A 91 -16.68 6.28 -16.89
N PHE A 92 -17.10 5.47 -15.91
CA PHE A 92 -17.30 4.02 -16.06
C PHE A 92 -18.79 3.67 -15.96
N SER A 93 -19.58 4.07 -16.96
CA SER A 93 -21.05 3.95 -16.93
C SER A 93 -21.57 2.56 -17.32
N GLY A 94 -20.77 1.74 -18.02
CA GLY A 94 -21.12 0.37 -18.39
C GLY A 94 -21.14 -0.60 -17.19
N PRO A 95 -21.89 -1.70 -17.27
CA PRO A 95 -22.08 -2.63 -16.14
C PRO A 95 -20.75 -3.20 -15.62
N ILE A 96 -19.84 -3.58 -16.53
CA ILE A 96 -18.51 -4.10 -16.16
C ILE A 96 -17.66 -3.02 -15.47
N GLY A 97 -17.68 -1.79 -16.00
CA GLY A 97 -16.93 -0.68 -15.44
C GLY A 97 -17.43 -0.29 -14.04
N LYS A 98 -18.75 -0.24 -13.84
CA LYS A 98 -19.36 0.01 -12.53
C LYS A 98 -18.97 -1.05 -11.51
N GLU A 99 -19.06 -2.32 -11.89
CA GLU A 99 -18.73 -3.44 -11.00
C GLU A 99 -17.28 -3.38 -10.53
N ARG A 100 -16.34 -3.21 -11.46
CA ARG A 100 -14.92 -3.12 -11.11
C ARG A 100 -14.60 -1.90 -10.24
N ILE A 101 -15.27 -0.76 -10.46
CA ILE A 101 -15.12 0.41 -9.58
C ILE A 101 -15.63 0.12 -8.16
N ASN A 102 -16.78 -0.56 -8.03
CA ASN A 102 -17.31 -0.96 -6.72
C ASN A 102 -16.34 -1.91 -5.98
N ILE A 103 -15.77 -2.89 -6.69
CA ILE A 103 -14.75 -3.80 -6.14
C ILE A 103 -13.52 -3.00 -5.67
N CYS A 104 -13.06 -2.06 -6.50
CA CYS A 104 -11.95 -1.16 -6.15
C CYS A 104 -12.22 -0.39 -4.86
N GLU A 105 -13.37 0.25 -4.77
CA GLU A 105 -13.74 1.03 -3.58
C GLU A 105 -13.87 0.17 -2.33
N GLY A 106 -14.47 -1.01 -2.44
CA GLY A 106 -14.58 -1.98 -1.35
C GLY A 106 -13.21 -2.40 -0.82
N ASN A 107 -12.32 -2.84 -1.71
CA ASN A 107 -10.99 -3.30 -1.31
C ASN A 107 -10.10 -2.17 -0.78
N TYR A 108 -10.15 -0.95 -1.36
CA TYR A 108 -9.42 0.19 -0.79
C TYR A 108 -9.97 0.60 0.58
N GLY A 109 -11.29 0.51 0.78
CA GLY A 109 -11.92 0.73 2.08
C GLY A 109 -11.43 -0.28 3.12
N LEU A 110 -11.46 -1.58 2.78
CA LEU A 110 -10.96 -2.65 3.64
C LEU A 110 -9.46 -2.51 3.92
N ALA A 111 -8.64 -2.25 2.90
CA ALA A 111 -7.20 -2.03 3.08
C ALA A 111 -6.92 -0.85 4.01
N SER A 112 -7.69 0.24 3.89
CA SER A 112 -7.58 1.39 4.80
C SER A 112 -7.92 1.03 6.24
N ALA A 113 -8.92 0.17 6.45
CA ALA A 113 -9.27 -0.32 7.78
C ALA A 113 -8.15 -1.20 8.36
N MET A 114 -7.60 -2.12 7.56
CA MET A 114 -6.48 -2.98 7.98
C MET A 114 -5.24 -2.15 8.38
N PHE A 115 -4.88 -1.11 7.64
CA PHE A 115 -3.76 -0.25 8.03
C PHE A 115 -4.04 0.59 9.28
N GLN A 116 -5.30 0.99 9.50
CA GLN A 116 -5.67 1.67 10.74
C GLN A 116 -5.59 0.71 11.94
N GLU A 117 -6.11 -0.49 11.80
CA GLU A 117 -6.07 -1.52 12.84
C GLU A 117 -4.63 -1.93 13.15
N ALA A 118 -3.78 -2.11 12.13
CA ALA A 118 -2.36 -2.35 12.30
C ALA A 118 -1.67 -1.21 13.07
N TYR A 119 -2.00 0.05 12.75
CA TYR A 119 -1.47 1.19 13.48
C TYR A 119 -1.86 1.16 14.96
N GLU A 120 -3.14 0.91 15.27
CA GLU A 120 -3.65 0.83 16.64
C GLU A 120 -3.02 -0.32 17.43
N MET A 121 -2.92 -1.50 16.83
CA MET A 121 -2.25 -2.65 17.45
C MET A 121 -0.75 -2.37 17.68
N GLY A 122 -0.07 -1.78 16.70
CA GLY A 122 1.37 -1.50 16.75
C GLY A 122 1.77 -0.46 17.79
N GLN A 123 0.81 0.31 18.34
CA GLN A 123 1.09 1.18 19.50
C GLN A 123 1.48 0.35 20.73
N GLN A 124 0.99 -0.88 20.83
CA GLN A 124 1.42 -1.85 21.82
C GLN A 124 2.58 -2.66 21.23
N LYS A 125 3.82 -2.35 21.62
CA LYS A 125 5.04 -2.99 21.07
C LYS A 125 4.98 -4.53 21.06
N MET A 126 4.39 -5.15 22.08
CA MET A 126 4.24 -6.61 22.16
C MET A 126 3.34 -7.20 21.04
N LEU A 127 2.50 -6.37 20.41
CA LEU A 127 1.62 -6.73 19.31
C LEU A 127 2.20 -6.34 17.94
N ALA A 128 3.44 -5.88 17.85
CA ALA A 128 4.05 -5.44 16.58
C ALA A 128 4.00 -6.52 15.49
N TYR A 129 4.22 -7.79 15.86
CA TYR A 129 4.07 -8.91 14.93
C TYR A 129 2.63 -9.05 14.41
N ARG A 130 1.63 -8.95 15.30
CA ARG A 130 0.22 -9.04 14.90
C ARG A 130 -0.20 -7.85 14.05
N ALA A 131 0.22 -6.65 14.43
CA ALA A 131 0.04 -5.43 13.66
C ALA A 131 0.59 -5.58 12.24
N HIS A 132 1.76 -6.18 12.10
CA HIS A 132 2.35 -6.47 10.80
C HIS A 132 1.48 -7.43 9.97
N LEU A 133 1.03 -8.55 10.54
CA LEU A 133 0.14 -9.50 9.84
C LEU A 133 -1.15 -8.80 9.37
N THR A 134 -1.76 -7.98 10.21
CA THR A 134 -2.93 -7.17 9.82
C THR A 134 -2.60 -6.24 8.66
N ALA A 135 -1.44 -5.60 8.68
CA ALA A 135 -1.02 -4.71 7.60
C ALA A 135 -0.73 -5.47 6.29
N GLN A 136 -0.21 -6.70 6.35
CA GLN A 136 -0.03 -7.55 5.18
C GLN A 136 -1.37 -7.85 4.48
N VAL A 137 -2.43 -8.14 5.24
CA VAL A 137 -3.78 -8.28 4.65
C VAL A 137 -4.19 -7.00 3.89
N GLY A 138 -3.88 -5.83 4.44
CA GLY A 138 -4.07 -4.55 3.75
C GLY A 138 -3.27 -4.42 2.45
N VAL A 139 -2.04 -4.93 2.41
CA VAL A 139 -1.19 -4.97 1.21
C VAL A 139 -1.78 -5.91 0.16
N ASP A 140 -2.21 -7.10 0.56
CA ASP A 140 -2.77 -8.11 -0.35
C ASP A 140 -4.04 -7.60 -1.03
N LEU A 141 -4.91 -6.92 -0.28
CA LEU A 141 -6.09 -6.25 -0.83
C LEU A 141 -5.73 -5.19 -1.88
N VAL A 142 -4.67 -4.41 -1.66
CA VAL A 142 -4.19 -3.42 -2.65
C VAL A 142 -3.55 -4.11 -3.86
N HIS A 143 -2.88 -5.26 -3.66
CA HIS A 143 -2.26 -6.02 -4.74
C HIS A 143 -3.30 -6.55 -5.74
N VAL A 144 -4.37 -7.17 -5.23
CA VAL A 144 -5.52 -7.63 -6.04
C VAL A 144 -6.10 -6.49 -6.88
N LEU A 145 -6.13 -5.26 -6.34
CA LEU A 145 -6.62 -4.10 -7.08
C LEU A 145 -5.71 -3.63 -8.21
N ASN A 146 -4.40 -3.82 -8.07
CA ASN A 146 -3.46 -3.47 -9.12
C ASN A 146 -3.74 -4.31 -10.39
N GLU A 147 -4.08 -5.58 -10.23
CA GLU A 147 -4.46 -6.47 -11.35
C GLU A 147 -5.79 -6.05 -12.00
N GLU A 148 -6.77 -5.66 -11.18
CA GLU A 148 -8.06 -5.14 -11.63
C GLU A 148 -7.96 -3.80 -12.38
N PHE A 149 -7.09 -2.89 -11.91
CA PHE A 149 -6.89 -1.57 -12.53
C PHE A 149 -6.19 -1.64 -13.89
N VAL A 150 -5.23 -2.56 -14.05
CA VAL A 150 -4.59 -2.84 -15.36
C VAL A 150 -5.65 -3.23 -16.38
N THR A 151 -6.59 -4.09 -15.97
CA THR A 151 -7.70 -4.55 -16.81
C THR A 151 -8.68 -3.41 -17.15
N LEU A 152 -9.01 -2.55 -16.19
CA LEU A 152 -9.83 -1.34 -16.42
C LEU A 152 -9.19 -0.34 -17.38
N SER A 153 -7.87 -0.12 -17.26
CA SER A 153 -7.13 0.78 -18.15
C SER A 153 -7.14 0.28 -19.59
N GLN A 154 -7.00 -1.04 -19.81
CA GLN A 154 -7.09 -1.65 -21.13
C GLN A 154 -8.48 -1.45 -21.76
N MET A 155 -9.55 -1.59 -20.97
CA MET A 155 -10.93 -1.36 -21.42
C MET A 155 -11.20 0.12 -21.77
N ALA A 156 -10.63 1.07 -21.02
CA ALA A 156 -10.83 2.50 -21.25
C ALA A 156 -10.15 3.03 -22.53
N HIS A 157 -9.13 2.33 -23.05
CA HIS A 157 -8.38 2.73 -24.26
C HIS A 157 -8.85 2.03 -25.54
N GLY A 158 -9.99 1.32 -25.52
CA GLY A 158 -10.60 0.73 -26.73
C GLY A 158 -9.89 -0.51 -27.28
N GLY A 159 -8.95 -1.11 -26.53
CA GLY A 159 -8.34 -2.37 -26.90
C GLY A 159 -9.20 -3.54 -26.44
N MET A 160 -10.13 -4.00 -27.27
CA MET A 160 -10.63 -5.38 -27.20
C MET A 160 -9.47 -6.32 -27.60
N ALA A 161 -8.51 -6.53 -26.69
CA ALA A 161 -7.67 -7.71 -26.73
C ALA A 161 -8.40 -8.78 -25.90
N SER A 162 -8.87 -9.81 -26.60
CA SER A 162 -9.48 -11.03 -26.10
C SER A 162 -8.96 -11.47 -24.74
N ILE A 163 -9.89 -11.55 -23.77
CA ILE A 163 -9.69 -12.15 -22.46
C ILE A 163 -9.21 -13.61 -22.65
N PRO A 164 -8.04 -14.02 -22.16
CA PRO A 164 -7.69 -15.43 -22.11
C PRO A 164 -8.62 -16.11 -21.09
N LYS A 165 -9.32 -17.16 -21.52
CA LYS A 165 -10.09 -18.03 -20.61
C LYS A 165 -9.15 -18.60 -19.54
N PRO A 166 -9.59 -18.70 -18.27
CA PRO A 166 -8.84 -19.44 -17.27
C PRO A 166 -8.71 -20.90 -17.73
N SER A 167 -7.48 -21.38 -17.84
CA SER A 167 -7.16 -22.78 -18.04
C SER A 167 -7.56 -23.54 -16.77
N SER A 168 -8.59 -24.37 -16.88
CA SER A 168 -8.88 -25.42 -15.92
C SER A 168 -7.76 -26.47 -15.94
N SER A 169 -7.12 -26.70 -14.80
CA SER A 169 -6.51 -27.98 -14.45
C SER A 169 -6.71 -28.22 -12.97
#